data_AF-A0A7S3TMQ1-F1
#
_entry.id   AF-A0A7S3TMQ1-F1
#
_cell.length_a   1.000
_cell.length_b   1.000
_cell.length_c   1.000
_cell.angle_alpha   90.00
_cell.angle_beta   90.00
_cell.angle_gamma   90.00
#
_symmetry.space_group_name_H-M   'P 1'
#
loop_
_entity.id
_entity.type
_entity.pdbx_description
1 polymer ?
#
loop_
_entity_poly.entity_id
_entity_poly.type
_entity_poly.pdbx_seq_one_letter_code
_entity_poly.pdbx_strand_id
1 'polypeptide(L)'
;FFSRVRRSNKIMQPTATPRRRRGSLLTSYYGGTTDASGAPAEASVDPLDDMNIDTDGFNAPKYVGSLLQYKSLEQLVGRGNSMVSEIKSLDSDMQMLVYENYSKFISATDTIQEMKERVDGMEGAMKALEDNFGYISRASEAVSSSFSARRGELERLNTVKKTLKKLQFLMDLPARLQDCIAEGELALAVRCHAKAVKIMAAAGKHAAGFDGIRSECEQIMARLSSSLHERLEDESLPPDALCETVWLLLRLGGREDSLLPTFLERRRKALTTAINAFTPAVGADAAADAA
;
A
#
# COMPACT_ATOMS: atom_id res chain seq x y z
N PHE A 1 -6.40 6.20 -61.22
CA PHE A 1 -7.21 4.98 -61.31
C PHE A 1 -6.57 3.93 -60.43
N PHE A 2 -7.16 3.74 -59.24
CA PHE A 2 -6.75 2.76 -58.24
C PHE A 2 -7.27 1.37 -58.63
N SER A 3 -6.39 0.39 -58.77
CA SER A 3 -6.76 -1.03 -58.69
C SER A 3 -5.94 -1.68 -57.57
N ARG A 4 -6.47 -1.49 -56.36
CA ARG A 4 -6.08 -2.21 -55.14
C ARG A 4 -6.35 -3.71 -55.33
N VAL A 5 -5.30 -4.50 -55.56
CA VAL A 5 -5.35 -5.93 -55.31
C VAL A 5 -5.15 -6.13 -53.81
N ARG A 6 -6.27 -6.28 -53.08
CA ARG A 6 -6.28 -6.80 -51.71
C ARG A 6 -5.73 -8.23 -51.75
N ARG A 7 -4.43 -8.40 -51.46
CA ARG A 7 -3.93 -9.70 -51.03
C ARG A 7 -4.44 -9.95 -49.62
N SER A 8 -5.39 -10.88 -49.51
CA SER A 8 -5.88 -11.43 -48.25
C SER A 8 -4.70 -11.88 -47.40
N ASN A 9 -4.44 -11.13 -46.33
CA ASN A 9 -3.49 -11.50 -45.31
C ASN A 9 -4.15 -12.61 -44.46
N LYS A 10 -4.03 -13.85 -44.92
CA LYS A 10 -4.36 -15.01 -44.09
C LYS A 10 -3.25 -15.10 -43.06
N ILE A 11 -3.52 -14.51 -41.90
CA ILE A 11 -2.67 -14.56 -40.71
C ILE A 11 -2.46 -16.04 -40.41
N MET A 12 -1.29 -16.56 -40.80
CA MET A 12 -0.83 -17.85 -40.34
C MET A 12 -0.43 -17.64 -38.89
N GLN A 13 -1.31 -18.06 -37.98
CA GLN A 13 -1.03 -18.07 -36.55
C GLN A 13 0.33 -18.76 -36.34
N PRO A 14 1.22 -18.20 -35.49
CA PRO A 14 2.42 -18.91 -35.12
C PRO A 14 1.96 -20.13 -34.32
N THR A 15 1.99 -21.31 -34.95
CA THR A 15 1.86 -22.55 -34.21
C THR A 15 2.99 -22.56 -33.20
N ALA A 16 2.63 -22.50 -31.92
CA ALA A 16 3.57 -22.53 -30.82
C ALA A 16 4.39 -23.82 -30.94
N THR A 17 5.57 -23.71 -31.53
CA THR A 17 6.56 -24.78 -31.50
C THR A 17 7.01 -24.91 -30.05
N PRO A 18 6.90 -26.10 -29.43
CA PRO A 18 7.32 -26.27 -28.05
C PRO A 18 8.83 -25.97 -27.99
N ARG A 19 9.18 -24.88 -27.30
CA ARG A 19 10.55 -24.36 -27.06
C ARG A 19 11.53 -25.41 -26.54
N ARG A 20 11.04 -26.58 -26.12
CA ARG A 20 11.79 -27.73 -25.62
C ARG A 20 12.63 -28.47 -26.68
N ARG A 21 12.32 -28.34 -27.98
CA ARG A 21 13.06 -29.07 -29.04
C ARG A 21 14.34 -28.39 -29.56
N ARG A 22 14.50 -27.06 -29.36
CA ARG A 22 15.71 -26.36 -29.82
C ARG A 22 16.94 -26.69 -28.96
N GLY A 23 16.74 -26.96 -27.67
CA GLY A 23 17.80 -27.43 -26.78
C GLY A 23 18.34 -28.79 -27.22
N SER A 24 17.47 -29.73 -27.57
CA SER A 24 17.92 -31.09 -27.92
C SER A 24 18.65 -31.15 -29.26
N LEU A 25 18.32 -30.28 -30.23
CA LEU A 25 19.00 -30.20 -31.52
C LEU A 25 20.42 -29.63 -31.40
N LEU A 26 20.62 -28.62 -30.56
CA LEU A 26 21.96 -28.07 -30.31
C LEU A 26 22.82 -29.03 -29.48
N THR A 27 22.22 -29.75 -28.52
CA THR A 27 22.90 -30.79 -27.74
C THR A 27 23.30 -32.00 -28.61
N SER A 28 22.52 -32.34 -29.64
CA SER A 28 22.90 -33.40 -30.59
C SER A 28 24.01 -33.00 -31.56
N TYR A 29 24.17 -31.70 -31.86
CA TYR A 29 25.23 -31.22 -32.77
C TYR A 29 26.57 -30.92 -32.07
N TYR A 30 26.56 -30.58 -30.77
CA TYR A 30 27.77 -30.17 -30.04
C TYR A 30 28.16 -31.08 -28.87
N GLY A 31 27.57 -32.29 -28.76
CA GLY A 31 28.04 -33.34 -27.82
C GLY A 31 28.24 -32.84 -26.39
N GLY A 32 27.14 -32.69 -25.64
CA GLY A 32 27.18 -32.26 -24.24
C GLY A 32 28.09 -33.16 -23.40
N THR A 33 29.20 -32.58 -22.92
CA THR A 33 30.19 -33.23 -22.07
C THR A 33 29.64 -33.43 -20.65
N THR A 34 29.05 -34.59 -20.39
CA THR A 34 28.99 -35.18 -19.05
C THR A 34 29.11 -36.69 -19.19
N ASP A 35 30.32 -37.17 -18.90
CA ASP A 35 30.70 -38.51 -18.44
C ASP A 35 29.98 -39.75 -18.97
N ALA A 36 30.82 -40.58 -19.60
CA ALA A 36 30.78 -42.04 -19.64
C ALA A 36 29.64 -42.74 -20.41
N SER A 37 30.09 -43.42 -21.47
CA SER A 37 29.47 -44.58 -22.14
C SER A 37 28.35 -44.28 -23.13
N GLY A 38 28.69 -44.36 -24.42
CA GLY A 38 27.73 -44.51 -25.51
C GLY A 38 27.80 -43.43 -26.59
N ALA A 39 28.98 -43.15 -27.14
CA ALA A 39 29.05 -42.62 -28.49
C ALA A 39 28.47 -43.69 -29.46
N PRO A 40 27.64 -43.34 -30.45
CA PRO A 40 27.45 -44.24 -31.58
C PRO A 40 28.84 -44.46 -32.17
N ALA A 41 29.22 -45.71 -32.36
CA ALA A 41 30.46 -46.05 -33.04
C ALA A 41 30.37 -45.53 -34.49
N GLU A 42 30.77 -44.27 -34.71
CA GLU A 42 31.41 -43.92 -35.96
C GLU A 42 32.58 -44.89 -36.08
N ALA A 43 32.59 -45.66 -37.16
CA ALA A 43 33.69 -46.56 -37.47
C ALA A 43 34.99 -45.79 -37.20
N SER A 44 35.82 -46.30 -36.31
CA SER A 44 37.13 -45.72 -36.03
C SER A 44 37.90 -45.71 -37.34
N VAL A 45 37.84 -44.59 -38.07
CA VAL A 45 38.65 -44.38 -39.25
C VAL A 45 40.07 -44.21 -38.72
N ASP A 46 40.89 -45.26 -38.86
CA ASP A 46 42.29 -45.17 -38.53
C ASP A 46 42.89 -44.03 -39.37
N PRO A 47 43.40 -42.93 -38.76
CA PRO A 47 43.92 -41.77 -39.51
C PRO A 47 45.15 -42.10 -40.37
N LEU A 48 45.67 -43.32 -40.27
CA LEU A 48 46.80 -43.88 -40.99
C LEU A 48 46.37 -44.89 -42.06
N ASP A 49 45.06 -45.10 -42.27
CA ASP A 49 44.56 -45.99 -43.30
C ASP A 49 44.82 -45.37 -44.69
N ASP A 50 45.88 -45.84 -45.34
CA ASP A 50 46.30 -45.40 -46.67
C ASP A 50 45.37 -45.89 -47.80
N MET A 51 44.33 -46.68 -47.47
CA MET A 51 43.33 -47.20 -48.39
C MET A 51 41.95 -46.52 -48.27
N ASN A 52 41.75 -45.65 -47.27
CA ASN A 52 40.49 -44.92 -47.12
C ASN A 52 40.47 -43.63 -47.96
N ILE A 53 39.44 -43.45 -48.79
CA ILE A 53 39.29 -42.31 -49.71
C ILE A 53 39.05 -40.99 -48.96
N ASP A 54 38.40 -41.05 -47.80
CA ASP A 54 38.01 -39.88 -47.02
C ASP A 54 39.13 -39.34 -46.10
N THR A 55 40.32 -39.96 -46.14
CA THR A 55 41.45 -39.61 -45.25
C THR A 55 42.56 -38.90 -46.04
N ASP A 56 43.19 -37.91 -45.44
CA ASP A 56 44.26 -37.11 -46.08
C ASP A 56 45.49 -37.95 -46.51
N GLY A 57 45.65 -39.17 -45.96
CA GLY A 57 46.73 -40.12 -46.27
C GLY A 57 46.45 -41.07 -47.45
N PHE A 58 45.37 -40.88 -48.20
CA PHE A 58 44.92 -41.80 -49.25
C PHE A 58 45.97 -42.05 -50.36
N ASN A 59 46.32 -43.32 -50.58
CA ASN A 59 47.23 -43.74 -51.64
C ASN A 59 46.46 -44.36 -52.83
N ALA A 60 46.10 -43.49 -53.79
CA ALA A 60 45.35 -43.87 -54.99
C ALA A 60 45.91 -45.09 -55.76
N PRO A 61 47.22 -45.20 -56.08
CA PRO A 61 47.71 -46.34 -56.85
C PRO A 61 47.64 -47.67 -56.07
N LYS A 62 47.84 -47.66 -54.75
CA LYS A 62 47.67 -48.85 -53.90
C LYS A 62 46.21 -49.29 -53.80
N TYR A 63 45.29 -48.34 -53.63
CA TYR A 63 43.85 -48.60 -53.59
C TYR A 63 43.33 -49.17 -54.91
N VAL A 64 43.70 -48.56 -56.04
CA VAL A 64 43.31 -49.04 -57.38
C VAL A 64 43.95 -50.40 -57.69
N GLY A 65 45.22 -50.61 -57.32
CA GLY A 65 45.89 -51.90 -57.49
C GLY A 65 45.18 -53.04 -56.75
N SER A 66 44.77 -52.79 -55.51
CA SER A 66 43.97 -53.74 -54.71
C SER A 66 42.58 -53.98 -55.33
N LEU A 67 41.95 -52.91 -55.84
CA LEU A 67 40.65 -53.00 -56.50
C LEU A 67 40.68 -53.88 -57.75
N LEU A 68 41.75 -53.78 -58.55
CA LEU A 68 41.96 -54.58 -59.76
C LEU A 68 42.32 -56.04 -59.46
N GLN A 69 42.97 -56.30 -58.32
CA GLN A 69 43.38 -57.65 -57.93
C GLN A 69 42.24 -58.48 -57.33
N TYR A 70 41.33 -57.85 -56.57
CA TYR A 70 40.34 -58.55 -55.75
C TYR A 70 38.88 -58.39 -56.20
N LYS A 71 38.56 -57.52 -57.18
CA LYS A 71 37.18 -57.31 -57.67
C LYS A 71 36.99 -57.78 -59.11
N SER A 72 35.77 -58.24 -59.43
CA SER A 72 35.39 -58.59 -60.80
C SER A 72 35.13 -57.35 -61.66
N LEU A 73 35.17 -57.51 -62.99
CA LEU A 73 34.92 -56.41 -63.93
C LEU A 73 33.55 -55.74 -63.72
N GLU A 74 32.51 -56.53 -63.43
CA GLU A 74 31.16 -56.02 -63.14
C GLU A 74 31.13 -55.16 -61.87
N GLN A 75 31.83 -55.60 -60.81
CA GLN A 75 31.97 -54.84 -59.57
C GLN A 75 32.79 -53.55 -59.76
N LEU A 76 33.79 -53.58 -60.64
CA LEU A 76 34.60 -52.41 -60.96
C LEU A 76 33.78 -51.35 -61.73
N VAL A 77 32.98 -51.77 -62.71
CA VAL A 77 32.05 -50.89 -63.44
C VAL A 77 30.98 -50.33 -62.49
N GLY A 78 30.43 -51.17 -61.61
CA GLY A 78 29.49 -50.75 -60.56
C GLY A 78 30.09 -49.69 -59.63
N ARG A 79 31.33 -49.90 -59.14
CA ARG A 79 32.03 -48.92 -58.30
C ARG A 79 32.35 -47.64 -59.06
N GLY A 80 32.72 -47.71 -60.34
CA GLY A 80 32.92 -46.54 -61.20
C GLY A 80 31.65 -45.70 -61.35
N ASN A 81 30.51 -46.34 -61.61
CA ASN A 81 29.22 -45.66 -61.70
C ASN A 81 28.79 -45.06 -60.35
N SER A 82 29.03 -45.75 -59.24
CA SER A 82 28.81 -45.23 -57.88
C SER A 82 29.64 -43.98 -57.62
N MET A 83 30.94 -44.02 -57.91
CA MET A 83 31.84 -42.87 -57.75
C MET A 83 31.40 -41.67 -58.59
N VAL A 84 30.97 -41.89 -59.83
CA VAL A 84 30.43 -40.80 -60.67
C VAL A 84 29.15 -40.21 -60.09
N SER A 85 28.29 -41.02 -59.48
CA SER A 85 27.10 -40.54 -58.77
C SER A 85 27.47 -39.77 -57.49
N GLU A 86 28.42 -40.27 -56.71
CA GLU A 86 28.95 -39.65 -55.49
C GLU A 86 29.58 -38.28 -55.78
N ILE A 87 30.36 -38.16 -56.87
CA ILE A 87 30.93 -36.88 -57.31
C ILE A 87 29.82 -35.87 -57.63
N LYS A 88 28.76 -36.29 -58.31
CA LYS A 88 27.62 -35.41 -58.64
C LYS A 88 26.83 -34.99 -57.41
N SER A 89 26.61 -35.89 -56.46
CA SER A 89 25.95 -35.51 -55.20
C SER A 89 26.81 -34.56 -54.38
N LEU A 90 28.12 -34.80 -54.28
CA LEU A 90 29.05 -33.91 -53.56
C LEU A 90 29.11 -32.51 -54.18
N ASP A 91 29.09 -32.40 -55.51
CA ASP A 91 29.01 -31.09 -56.18
C ASP A 91 27.69 -30.36 -55.86
N SER A 92 26.57 -31.08 -55.91
CA SER A 92 25.26 -30.54 -55.51
C SER A 92 25.24 -30.11 -54.03
N ASP A 93 25.83 -30.91 -53.14
CA ASP A 93 25.90 -30.63 -51.70
C ASP A 93 26.79 -29.41 -51.42
N MET A 94 27.92 -29.29 -52.12
CA MET A 94 28.78 -28.11 -52.06
C MET A 94 28.02 -26.86 -52.48
N GLN A 95 27.30 -26.91 -53.60
CA GLN A 95 26.47 -25.79 -54.06
C GLN A 95 25.39 -25.46 -53.03
N MET A 96 24.69 -26.46 -52.48
CA MET A 96 23.67 -26.26 -51.45
C MET A 96 24.25 -25.58 -50.21
N LEU A 97 25.43 -25.99 -49.76
CA LEU A 97 26.09 -25.41 -48.58
C LEU A 97 26.44 -23.93 -48.81
N VAL A 98 26.91 -23.59 -50.01
CA VAL A 98 27.16 -22.20 -50.41
C VAL A 98 25.86 -21.39 -50.39
N TYR A 99 24.78 -21.90 -50.98
CA TYR A 99 23.47 -21.24 -50.96
C TYR A 99 22.95 -21.03 -49.53
N GLU A 100 23.01 -22.06 -48.69
CA GLU A 100 22.59 -21.94 -47.30
C GLU A 100 23.43 -20.92 -46.54
N ASN A 101 24.76 -20.91 -46.76
CA ASN A 101 25.65 -19.97 -46.10
C ASN A 101 25.36 -18.53 -46.52
N TYR A 102 25.23 -18.28 -47.82
CA TYR A 102 24.86 -16.95 -48.32
C TYR A 102 23.46 -16.53 -47.87
N SER A 103 22.48 -17.43 -47.86
CA SER A 103 21.14 -17.14 -47.36
C SER A 103 21.18 -16.76 -45.88
N LYS A 104 21.96 -17.49 -45.06
CA LYS A 104 22.18 -17.15 -43.64
C LYS A 104 22.86 -15.79 -43.51
N PHE A 105 23.87 -15.48 -44.32
CA PHE A 105 24.58 -14.19 -44.28
C PHE A 105 23.67 -13.01 -44.66
N ILE A 106 22.87 -13.17 -45.71
CA ILE A 106 21.88 -12.16 -46.13
C ILE A 106 20.86 -11.96 -45.01
N SER A 107 20.32 -13.06 -44.45
CA SER A 107 19.36 -12.95 -43.34
C SER A 107 19.95 -12.28 -42.10
N ALA A 108 21.22 -12.57 -41.78
CA ALA A 108 21.92 -11.91 -40.67
C ALA A 108 22.10 -10.42 -40.95
N THR A 109 22.46 -10.06 -42.18
CA THR A 109 22.59 -8.66 -42.61
C THR A 109 21.26 -7.91 -42.54
N ASP A 110 20.17 -8.52 -43.01
CA ASP A 110 18.82 -7.95 -42.92
C ASP A 110 18.40 -7.75 -41.45
N THR A 111 18.70 -8.70 -40.57
CA THR A 111 18.41 -8.53 -39.13
C THR A 111 19.22 -7.39 -38.50
N ILE A 112 20.48 -7.21 -38.91
CA ILE A 112 21.31 -6.08 -38.43
C ILE A 112 20.73 -4.75 -38.92
N GLN A 113 20.27 -4.69 -40.17
CA GLN A 113 19.64 -3.49 -40.71
C GLN A 113 18.33 -3.16 -39.98
N GLU A 114 17.46 -4.15 -39.75
CA GLU A 114 16.23 -3.95 -38.99
C GLU A 114 16.52 -3.51 -37.54
N MET A 115 17.54 -4.10 -36.90
CA MET A 115 17.97 -3.69 -35.57
C MET A 115 18.43 -2.23 -35.56
N LYS A 116 19.18 -1.79 -36.57
CA LYS A 116 19.62 -0.39 -36.69
C LYS A 116 18.44 0.57 -36.82
N GLU A 117 17.50 0.29 -37.72
CA GLU A 117 16.32 1.13 -37.93
C GLU A 117 15.46 1.25 -36.64
N ARG A 118 15.32 0.15 -35.89
CA ARG A 118 14.63 0.16 -34.59
C ARG A 118 15.36 0.98 -33.54
N VAL A 119 16.69 0.90 -33.48
CA VAL A 119 17.51 1.67 -32.53
C VAL A 119 17.44 3.16 -32.85
N ASP A 120 17.54 3.53 -34.12
CA ASP A 120 17.42 4.93 -34.55
C ASP A 120 16.02 5.50 -34.21
N GLY A 121 14.95 4.69 -34.37
CA GLY A 121 13.60 5.08 -33.95
C GLY A 121 13.41 5.17 -32.43
N MET A 122 14.14 4.35 -31.66
CA MET A 122 14.05 4.33 -30.20
C MET A 122 14.60 5.61 -29.56
N GLU A 123 15.66 6.20 -30.12
CA GLU A 123 16.20 7.47 -29.61
C GLU A 123 15.16 8.61 -29.71
N GLY A 124 14.44 8.69 -30.84
CA GLY A 124 13.36 9.66 -31.01
C GLY A 124 12.20 9.44 -30.03
N ALA A 125 11.79 8.18 -29.84
CA ALA A 125 10.75 7.83 -28.87
C ALA A 125 11.17 8.14 -27.43
N MET A 126 12.44 7.92 -27.07
CA MET A 126 12.99 8.22 -25.75
C MET A 126 13.00 9.72 -25.46
N LYS A 127 13.41 10.56 -26.43
CA LYS A 127 13.34 12.02 -26.30
C LYS A 127 11.90 12.52 -26.14
N ALA A 128 10.97 12.00 -26.94
CA ALA A 128 9.55 12.35 -26.81
C ALA A 128 8.98 11.95 -25.43
N LEU A 129 9.41 10.81 -24.87
CA LEU A 129 9.02 10.39 -23.53
C LEU A 129 9.60 11.31 -22.45
N GLU A 130 10.87 11.71 -22.57
CA GLU A 130 11.52 12.65 -21.66
C GLU A 130 10.80 14.02 -21.66
N ASP A 131 10.45 14.54 -22.84
CA ASP A 131 9.69 15.78 -22.97
C ASP A 131 8.31 15.69 -22.31
N ASN A 132 7.60 14.58 -22.53
CA ASN A 132 6.30 14.31 -21.91
C ASN A 132 6.41 14.22 -20.38
N PHE A 133 7.44 13.53 -19.87
CA PHE A 133 7.66 13.43 -18.43
C PHE A 133 8.05 14.79 -17.82
N GLY A 134 8.82 15.59 -18.55
CA GLY A 134 9.12 16.98 -18.19
C GLY A 134 7.85 17.84 -18.13
N TYR A 135 6.95 17.71 -19.11
CA TYR A 135 5.65 18.39 -19.10
C TYR A 135 4.78 17.95 -17.92
N ILE A 136 4.66 16.64 -17.68
CA ILE A 136 3.89 16.08 -16.56
C ILE A 136 4.45 16.55 -15.22
N SER A 137 5.77 16.57 -15.05
CA SER A 137 6.43 17.02 -13.82
C SER A 137 6.14 18.49 -13.55
N ARG A 138 6.28 19.36 -14.58
CA ARG A 138 5.95 20.79 -14.47
C ARG A 138 4.47 21.01 -14.18
N ALA A 139 3.57 20.29 -14.84
CA ALA A 139 2.14 20.36 -14.59
C ALA A 139 1.80 19.91 -13.16
N SER A 140 2.42 18.83 -12.68
CA SER A 140 2.26 18.33 -11.31
C SER A 140 2.74 19.35 -10.28
N GLU A 141 3.87 20.00 -10.52
CA GLU A 141 4.42 21.03 -9.63
C GLU A 141 3.55 22.30 -9.61
N ALA A 142 3.02 22.72 -10.76
CA ALA A 142 2.05 23.81 -10.85
C ALA A 142 0.76 23.49 -10.07
N VAL A 143 0.26 22.26 -10.20
CA VAL A 143 -0.91 21.79 -9.45
C VAL A 143 -0.62 21.74 -7.94
N SER A 144 0.51 21.16 -7.53
CA SER A 144 0.92 21.05 -6.13
C SER A 144 1.07 22.41 -5.46
N SER A 145 1.74 23.35 -6.13
CA SER A 145 1.88 24.73 -5.63
C SER A 145 0.54 25.45 -5.49
N SER A 146 -0.38 25.29 -6.45
CA SER A 146 -1.74 25.85 -6.36
C SER A 146 -2.55 25.28 -5.20
N PHE A 147 -2.44 23.98 -4.93
CA PHE A 147 -3.11 23.33 -3.80
C PHE A 147 -2.49 23.73 -2.47
N SER A 148 -1.15 23.87 -2.38
CA SER A 148 -0.47 24.33 -1.17
C SER A 148 -0.95 25.73 -0.77
N ALA A 149 -1.02 26.65 -1.73
CA ALA A 149 -1.54 28.00 -1.48
C ALA A 149 -3.01 27.99 -1.01
N ARG A 150 -3.88 27.22 -1.69
CA ARG A 150 -5.28 27.04 -1.26
C ARG A 150 -5.41 26.37 0.10
N ARG A 151 -4.54 25.41 0.42
CA ARG A 151 -4.55 24.70 1.71
C ARG A 151 -4.15 25.64 2.84
N GLY A 152 -3.16 26.51 2.63
CA GLY A 152 -2.79 27.55 3.59
C GLY A 152 -3.96 28.50 3.90
N GLU A 153 -4.66 28.97 2.86
CA GLU A 153 -5.85 29.82 3.07
C GLU A 153 -7.01 29.06 3.73
N LEU A 154 -7.23 27.79 3.37
CA LEU A 154 -8.24 26.96 4.02
C LEU A 154 -7.91 26.70 5.49
N GLU A 155 -6.65 26.48 5.84
CA GLU A 155 -6.21 26.30 7.23
C GLU A 155 -6.37 27.60 8.03
N ARG A 156 -6.05 28.76 7.43
CA ARG A 156 -6.31 30.07 8.02
C ARG A 156 -7.80 30.28 8.27
N LEU A 157 -8.64 30.03 7.27
CA LEU A 157 -10.09 30.19 7.35
C LEU A 157 -10.71 29.20 8.35
N ASN A 158 -10.21 27.97 8.41
CA ASN A 158 -10.64 26.98 9.41
C ASN A 158 -10.23 27.42 10.83
N THR A 159 -9.04 27.98 10.99
CA THR A 159 -8.59 28.56 12.26
C THR A 159 -9.51 29.71 12.68
N VAL A 160 -9.83 30.64 11.77
CA VAL A 160 -10.79 31.73 12.01
C VAL A 160 -12.18 31.18 12.33
N LYS A 161 -12.66 30.15 11.64
CA LYS A 161 -13.95 29.51 11.92
C LYS A 161 -13.96 28.85 13.31
N LYS A 162 -12.86 28.18 13.70
CA LYS A 162 -12.72 27.57 15.03
C LYS A 162 -12.69 28.62 16.13
N THR A 163 -11.97 29.73 15.94
CA THR A 163 -11.97 30.83 16.91
C THR A 163 -13.35 31.48 16.97
N LEU A 164 -13.99 31.74 15.83
CA LEU A 164 -15.34 32.31 15.78
C LEU A 164 -16.39 31.42 16.46
N LYS A 165 -16.31 30.10 16.32
CA LYS A 165 -17.18 29.16 17.07
C LYS A 165 -16.92 29.21 18.58
N LYS A 166 -15.66 29.32 19.00
CA LYS A 166 -15.32 29.50 20.42
C LYS A 166 -15.84 30.84 20.95
N LEU A 167 -15.77 31.89 20.14
CA LEU A 167 -16.31 33.21 20.47
C LEU A 167 -17.82 33.19 20.57
N GLN A 168 -18.52 32.58 19.61
CA GLN A 168 -19.96 32.39 19.66
C GLN A 168 -20.38 31.66 20.95
N PHE A 169 -19.68 30.57 21.30
CA PHE A 169 -19.92 29.86 22.56
C PHE A 169 -19.75 30.74 23.80
N LEU A 170 -18.79 31.68 23.79
CA LEU A 170 -18.59 32.61 24.91
C LEU A 170 -19.68 33.69 24.99
N MET A 171 -20.14 34.20 23.84
CA MET A 171 -21.22 35.19 23.78
C MET A 171 -22.57 34.59 24.23
N ASP A 172 -22.83 33.34 23.87
CA ASP A 172 -24.09 32.65 24.20
C ASP A 172 -24.09 32.08 25.65
N LEU A 173 -22.94 32.13 26.33
CA LEU A 173 -22.75 31.49 27.64
C LEU A 173 -23.62 32.10 28.77
N PRO A 174 -23.75 33.44 28.93
CA PRO A 174 -24.55 34.01 30.01
C PRO A 174 -26.03 33.63 29.91
N ALA A 175 -26.61 33.70 28.71
CA ALA A 175 -27.99 33.28 28.45
C ALA A 175 -28.16 31.79 28.78
N ARG A 176 -27.24 30.94 28.31
CA ARG A 176 -27.28 29.50 28.59
C ARG A 176 -27.09 29.17 30.07
N LEU A 177 -26.31 29.95 30.81
CA LEU A 177 -26.17 29.79 32.26
C LEU A 177 -27.47 30.17 32.99
N GLN A 178 -28.15 31.24 32.56
CA GLN A 178 -29.44 31.64 33.11
C GLN A 178 -30.52 30.57 32.84
N ASP A 179 -30.55 30.00 31.64
CA ASP A 179 -31.49 28.92 31.30
C ASP A 179 -31.22 27.66 32.14
N CYS A 180 -29.96 27.26 32.31
CA CYS A 180 -29.62 26.10 33.16
C CYS A 180 -29.98 26.33 34.65
N ILE A 181 -29.96 27.58 35.11
CA ILE A 181 -30.42 27.92 36.47
C ILE A 181 -31.94 27.84 36.56
N ALA A 182 -32.67 28.29 35.53
CA ALA A 182 -34.12 28.21 35.47
C ALA A 182 -34.64 26.76 35.38
N GLU A 183 -33.93 25.89 34.67
CA GLU A 183 -34.25 24.46 34.53
C GLU A 183 -33.83 23.62 35.75
N GLY A 184 -33.02 24.18 36.68
CA GLY A 184 -32.54 23.48 37.86
C GLY A 184 -31.36 22.52 37.61
N GLU A 185 -30.81 22.50 36.40
CA GLU A 185 -29.66 21.69 35.98
C GLU A 185 -28.32 22.33 36.39
N LEU A 186 -28.11 22.40 37.71
CA LEU A 186 -26.98 23.11 38.32
C LEU A 186 -25.62 22.47 37.94
N ALA A 187 -25.58 21.14 37.74
CA ALA A 187 -24.38 20.43 37.32
C ALA A 187 -23.90 20.79 35.91
N LEU A 188 -24.85 21.01 34.98
CA LEU A 188 -24.52 21.44 33.62
C LEU A 188 -24.02 22.90 33.62
N ALA A 189 -24.63 23.77 34.43
CA ALA A 189 -24.20 25.16 34.58
C ALA A 189 -22.74 25.27 35.02
N VAL A 190 -22.35 24.57 36.10
CA VAL A 190 -20.97 24.59 36.61
C VAL A 190 -19.97 24.01 35.60
N ARG A 191 -20.34 22.95 34.86
CA ARG A 191 -19.48 22.38 33.82
C ARG A 191 -19.31 23.30 32.61
N CYS A 192 -20.37 23.98 32.18
CA CYS A 192 -20.32 24.98 31.11
C CYS A 192 -19.44 26.17 31.51
N HIS A 193 -19.63 26.68 32.72
CA HIS A 193 -18.79 27.73 33.30
C HIS A 193 -17.30 27.32 33.35
N ALA A 194 -16.99 26.12 33.89
CA ALA A 194 -15.61 25.64 33.97
C ALA A 194 -14.96 25.44 32.59
N LYS A 195 -15.72 25.03 31.57
CA LYS A 195 -15.24 24.93 30.18
C LYS A 195 -14.97 26.32 29.60
N ALA A 196 -15.87 27.27 29.83
CA ALA A 196 -15.71 28.63 29.36
C ALA A 196 -14.49 29.33 29.99
N VAL A 197 -14.29 29.20 31.30
CA VAL A 197 -13.12 29.73 32.00
C VAL A 197 -11.81 29.20 31.39
N LYS A 198 -11.75 27.91 31.04
CA LYS A 198 -10.59 27.33 30.34
C LYS A 198 -10.39 27.90 28.93
N ILE A 199 -11.47 28.09 28.17
CA ILE A 199 -11.41 28.68 26.83
C ILE A 199 -10.97 30.15 26.90
N MET A 200 -11.48 30.91 27.88
CA MET A 200 -11.13 32.30 28.12
C MET A 200 -9.68 32.46 28.60
N ALA A 201 -9.19 31.59 29.47
CA ALA A 201 -7.79 31.57 29.90
C ALA A 201 -6.84 31.30 28.73
N ALA A 202 -7.19 30.38 27.83
CA ALA A 202 -6.42 30.10 26.62
C ALA A 202 -6.47 31.25 25.59
N ALA A 203 -7.45 32.15 25.68
CA ALA A 203 -7.64 33.27 24.76
C ALA A 203 -6.92 34.57 25.19
N GLY A 204 -5.99 34.51 26.16
CA GLY A 204 -5.40 35.61 26.94
C GLY A 204 -4.96 36.90 26.21
N LYS A 205 -4.88 36.94 24.87
CA LYS A 205 -4.64 38.16 24.08
C LYS A 205 -5.89 39.02 23.84
N HIS A 206 -7.09 38.45 23.88
CA HIS A 206 -8.36 39.18 23.70
C HIS A 206 -9.13 39.38 25.01
N ALA A 207 -8.48 39.15 26.16
CA ALA A 207 -9.13 39.11 27.47
C ALA A 207 -9.91 40.39 27.82
N ALA A 208 -9.46 41.56 27.37
CA ALA A 208 -10.10 42.85 27.68
C ALA A 208 -11.51 43.01 27.08
N GLY A 209 -11.78 42.42 25.91
CA GLY A 209 -13.12 42.51 25.28
C GLY A 209 -14.16 41.58 25.90
N PHE A 210 -13.73 40.56 26.64
CA PHE A 210 -14.60 39.56 27.25
C PHE A 210 -14.73 39.71 28.77
N ASP A 211 -14.14 40.75 29.35
CA ASP A 211 -14.15 40.96 30.79
C ASP A 211 -15.56 41.27 31.32
N GLY A 212 -16.37 41.99 30.54
CA GLY A 212 -17.79 42.20 30.85
C GLY A 212 -18.58 40.89 30.90
N ILE A 213 -18.45 40.03 29.88
CA ILE A 213 -19.12 38.73 29.82
C ILE A 213 -18.63 37.81 30.94
N ARG A 214 -17.33 37.87 31.27
CA ARG A 214 -16.76 37.14 32.40
C ARG A 214 -17.38 37.60 33.71
N SER A 215 -17.41 38.91 33.96
CA SER A 215 -18.01 39.48 35.16
C SER A 215 -19.51 39.12 35.27
N GLU A 216 -20.24 39.10 34.15
CA GLU A 216 -21.64 38.67 34.12
C GLU A 216 -21.77 37.18 34.48
N CYS A 217 -20.94 36.30 33.88
CA CYS A 217 -20.94 34.88 34.22
C CYS A 217 -20.56 34.64 35.69
N GLU A 218 -19.57 35.36 36.21
CA GLU A 218 -19.16 35.29 37.62
C GLU A 218 -20.27 35.79 38.55
N GLN A 219 -21.01 36.85 38.19
CA GLN A 219 -22.19 37.29 38.95
C GLN A 219 -23.31 36.26 38.93
N ILE A 220 -23.59 35.64 37.79
CA ILE A 220 -24.61 34.59 37.66
C ILE A 220 -24.22 33.38 38.53
N MET A 221 -22.94 32.98 38.49
CA MET A 221 -22.45 31.88 39.32
C MET A 221 -22.39 32.23 40.81
N ALA A 222 -22.11 33.49 41.16
CA ALA A 222 -22.17 33.97 42.54
C ALA A 222 -23.61 33.90 43.09
N ARG A 223 -24.61 34.31 42.31
CA ARG A 223 -26.03 34.16 42.67
C ARG A 223 -26.42 32.69 42.86
N LEU A 224 -25.98 31.81 41.96
CA LEU A 224 -26.18 30.36 42.10
C LEU A 224 -25.49 29.83 43.36
N SER A 225 -24.29 30.29 43.68
CA SER A 225 -23.60 29.89 44.90
C SER A 225 -24.36 30.35 46.16
N SER A 226 -24.92 31.56 46.19
CA SER A 226 -25.77 32.03 47.30
C SER A 226 -27.03 31.17 47.43
N SER A 227 -27.72 30.86 46.34
CA SER A 227 -28.89 29.98 46.34
C SER A 227 -28.55 28.55 46.80
N LEU A 228 -27.36 28.04 46.45
CA LEU A 228 -26.89 26.74 46.93
C LEU A 228 -26.54 26.74 48.41
N HIS A 229 -26.02 27.84 48.97
CA HIS A 229 -25.80 27.99 50.40
C HIS A 229 -27.13 28.09 51.16
N GLU A 230 -28.12 28.82 50.62
CA GLU A 230 -29.47 28.89 51.19
C GLU A 230 -30.14 27.50 51.20
N ARG A 231 -30.01 26.73 50.12
CA ARG A 231 -30.46 25.32 50.07
C ARG A 231 -29.70 24.40 51.05
N LEU A 232 -28.48 24.76 51.45
CA LEU A 232 -27.70 24.03 52.46
C LEU A 232 -28.20 24.36 53.88
N GLU A 233 -28.71 25.58 54.09
CA GLU A 233 -29.35 26.03 55.34
C GLU A 233 -30.77 25.47 55.51
N ASP A 234 -31.51 25.26 54.41
CA ASP A 234 -32.83 24.64 54.41
C ASP A 234 -32.78 23.20 54.92
N GLU A 235 -33.39 22.92 56.08
CA GLU A 235 -33.29 21.66 56.83
C GLU A 235 -34.01 20.45 56.18
N SER A 236 -34.85 20.67 55.16
CA SER A 236 -35.77 19.67 54.56
C SER A 236 -35.23 18.87 53.37
N LEU A 237 -34.00 19.12 52.90
CA LEU A 237 -33.46 18.46 51.70
C LEU A 237 -33.15 16.95 51.90
N PRO A 238 -33.43 16.11 50.89
CA PRO A 238 -33.03 14.71 50.90
C PRO A 238 -31.50 14.57 50.87
N PRO A 239 -30.96 13.49 51.48
CA PRO A 239 -29.51 13.31 51.64
C PRO A 239 -28.74 13.23 50.32
N ASP A 240 -29.37 12.80 49.22
CA ASP A 240 -28.74 12.71 47.91
C ASP A 240 -28.60 14.09 47.25
N ALA A 241 -29.63 14.94 47.35
CA ALA A 241 -29.57 16.32 46.87
C ALA A 241 -28.57 17.17 47.69
N LEU A 242 -28.41 16.88 48.98
CA LEU A 242 -27.38 17.51 49.83
C LEU A 242 -25.96 17.17 49.35
N CYS A 243 -25.72 15.91 48.95
CA CYS A 243 -24.41 15.52 48.42
C CYS A 243 -24.14 16.22 47.07
N GLU A 244 -25.15 16.33 46.22
CA GLU A 244 -25.04 17.03 44.94
C GLU A 244 -24.79 18.53 45.11
N THR A 245 -25.50 19.22 46.01
CA THR A 245 -25.28 20.65 46.26
C THR A 245 -23.90 20.95 46.84
N VAL A 246 -23.42 20.13 47.78
CA VAL A 246 -22.05 20.25 48.33
C VAL A 246 -20.99 19.93 47.27
N TRP A 247 -21.21 18.91 46.43
CA TRP A 247 -20.30 18.59 45.33
C TRP A 247 -20.21 19.74 44.30
N LEU A 248 -21.33 20.39 43.99
CA LEU A 248 -21.37 21.55 43.09
C LEU A 248 -20.67 22.77 43.68
N LEU A 249 -20.83 23.02 44.99
CA LEU A 249 -20.15 24.09 45.71
C LEU A 249 -18.62 23.89 45.75
N LEU A 250 -18.17 22.66 45.98
CA LEU A 250 -16.73 22.31 45.90
C LEU A 250 -16.17 22.54 44.50
N ARG A 251 -16.95 22.20 43.45
CA ARG A 251 -16.57 22.41 42.05
C ARG A 251 -16.44 23.89 41.68
N LEU A 252 -17.17 24.77 42.38
CA LEU A 252 -17.16 26.22 42.20
C LEU A 252 -16.07 26.95 42.98
N GLY A 253 -15.25 26.22 43.75
CA GLY A 253 -14.20 26.81 44.57
C GLY A 253 -14.68 27.30 45.94
N GLY A 254 -15.80 26.76 46.43
CA GLY A 254 -16.22 26.96 47.82
C GLY A 254 -15.14 26.45 48.79
N ARG A 255 -14.91 27.19 49.88
CA ARG A 255 -13.93 26.84 50.92
C ARG A 255 -14.37 25.54 51.59
N GLU A 256 -13.60 24.47 51.37
CA GLU A 256 -13.87 23.14 51.92
C GLU A 256 -14.06 23.18 53.45
N ASP A 257 -13.30 24.06 54.12
CA ASP A 257 -13.27 24.25 55.57
C ASP A 257 -14.63 24.61 56.20
N SER A 258 -15.51 25.29 55.46
CA SER A 258 -16.83 25.75 55.96
C SER A 258 -17.96 24.78 55.58
N LEU A 259 -17.79 24.07 54.47
CA LEU A 259 -18.80 23.18 53.90
C LEU A 259 -18.76 21.77 54.51
N LEU A 260 -17.57 21.29 54.86
CA LEU A 260 -17.37 20.00 55.53
C LEU A 260 -18.03 19.91 56.92
N PRO A 261 -17.83 20.86 57.85
CA PRO A 261 -18.44 20.76 59.18
C PRO A 261 -19.96 20.84 59.13
N THR A 262 -20.53 21.71 58.29
CA THR A 262 -21.99 21.84 58.11
C THR A 262 -22.61 20.60 57.48
N PHE A 263 -21.95 20.00 56.48
CA PHE A 263 -22.37 18.71 55.90
C PHE A 263 -22.31 17.56 56.92
N LEU A 264 -21.21 17.44 57.67
CA LEU A 264 -21.01 16.39 58.67
C LEU A 264 -22.00 16.52 59.83
N GLU A 265 -22.23 17.74 60.32
CA GLU A 265 -23.23 18.04 61.35
C GLU A 265 -24.64 17.61 60.90
N ARG A 266 -24.99 17.89 59.64
CA ARG A 266 -26.30 17.55 59.08
C ARG A 266 -26.47 16.06 58.79
N ARG A 267 -25.44 15.39 58.25
CA ARG A 267 -25.45 13.92 58.11
C ARG A 267 -25.48 13.23 59.46
N ARG A 268 -24.78 13.76 60.47
CA ARG A 268 -24.84 13.28 61.85
C ARG A 268 -26.26 13.39 62.40
N LYS A 269 -26.91 14.55 62.27
CA LYS A 269 -28.31 14.76 62.68
C LYS A 269 -29.25 13.78 61.96
N ALA A 270 -29.16 13.65 60.64
CA ALA A 270 -29.98 12.71 59.87
C ALA A 270 -29.75 11.24 60.28
N LEU A 271 -28.49 10.85 60.53
CA LEU A 271 -28.15 9.53 61.06
C LEU A 271 -28.72 9.31 62.45
N THR A 272 -28.62 10.29 63.35
CA THR A 272 -29.21 10.17 64.69
C THR A 272 -30.73 10.05 64.62
N THR A 273 -31.41 10.76 63.71
CA THR A 273 -32.85 10.62 63.52
C THR A 273 -33.20 9.25 62.93
N ALA A 274 -32.42 8.74 61.98
CA ALA A 274 -32.62 7.41 61.40
C ALA A 274 -32.35 6.29 62.42
N ILE A 275 -31.33 6.44 63.27
CA ILE A 275 -31.02 5.51 64.36
C ILE A 275 -32.11 5.55 65.43
N ASN A 276 -32.62 6.74 65.78
CA ASN A 276 -33.72 6.87 66.74
C ASN A 276 -35.05 6.34 66.18
N ALA A 277 -35.26 6.40 64.87
CA ALA A 277 -36.39 5.76 64.18
C ALA A 277 -36.22 4.23 64.08
N PHE A 278 -34.99 3.73 64.04
CA PHE A 278 -34.65 2.32 64.21
C PHE A 278 -34.74 1.94 65.69
N THR A 279 -35.96 1.78 66.19
CA THR A 279 -36.18 1.13 67.49
C THR A 279 -35.70 -0.33 67.41
N PRO A 280 -34.91 -0.81 68.40
CA PRO A 280 -34.51 -2.21 68.43
C PRO A 280 -35.75 -3.08 68.63
N ALA A 281 -35.98 -4.01 67.71
CA ALA A 281 -36.97 -5.08 67.86
C ALA A 281 -36.50 -6.15 68.87
N VAL A 282 -36.19 -5.74 70.11
CA VAL A 282 -35.89 -6.69 71.20
C VAL A 282 -36.52 -6.20 72.49
N GLY A 283 -37.63 -6.83 72.90
CA GLY A 283 -38.19 -6.62 74.24
C GLY A 283 -39.66 -7.00 74.48
N ALA A 284 -40.27 -7.93 73.73
CA ALA A 284 -41.68 -8.32 73.97
C ALA A 284 -41.96 -9.84 73.91
N ASP A 285 -41.01 -10.70 74.31
CA ASP A 285 -41.27 -12.16 74.36
C ASP A 285 -40.61 -12.91 75.55
N ALA A 286 -40.26 -12.22 76.64
CA ALA A 286 -39.58 -12.85 77.79
C ALA A 286 -40.27 -12.63 79.16
N ALA A 287 -41.60 -12.46 79.19
CA ALA A 287 -42.34 -12.27 80.45
C ALA A 287 -43.71 -12.96 80.49
N ALA A 288 -43.82 -14.19 79.94
CA ALA A 288 -45.03 -15.01 80.09
C ALA A 288 -44.71 -16.52 80.09
N ASP A 289 -43.81 -16.97 80.96
CA ASP A 289 -43.77 -18.38 81.36
C ASP A 289 -43.24 -18.53 82.79
N ALA A 290 -44.14 -18.33 83.74
CA ALA A 290 -44.01 -18.72 85.15
C ALA A 290 -45.42 -18.80 85.75
N ALA A 291 -46.13 -19.87 85.37
CA ALA A 291 -47.26 -20.45 86.09
C ALA A 291 -47.15 -21.97 86.00
#